data_AF-A0A3D0NHY8-F1
#
_entry.id   AF-A0A3D0NHY8-F1
#
_cell.length_a   1.000
_cell.length_b   1.000
_cell.length_c   1.000
_cell.angle_alpha   90.00
_cell.angle_beta   90.00
_cell.angle_gamma   90.00
#
_symmetry.space_group_name_H-M   'P 1'
#
loop_
_entity.id
_entity.type
_entity.pdbx_description
1 polymer ?
#
loop_
_entity_poly.entity_id
_entity_poly.type
_entity_poly.pdbx_seq_one_letter_code
_entity_poly.pdbx_strand_id
1 'polypeptide(L)'
;KAVLPDPEDFPYTIRVISDITESNGSSSQASVCGATLGLMAAGVPIKNPVAGISIGLVQEGDQNILLTDIQGAEDHFGDMDFKV
;
A
#
# COMPACT_ATOMS: atom_id res chain seq x y z
N LYS A 1 7.78 9.40 1.60
CA LYS A 1 8.66 9.69 2.77
C LYS A 1 8.22 8.80 3.93
N ALA A 2 9.14 8.24 4.70
CA ALA A 2 8.78 7.47 5.90
C ALA A 2 8.11 8.37 6.94
N VAL A 3 7.16 7.82 7.72
CA VAL A 3 6.29 8.58 8.63
C VAL A 3 6.41 8.21 10.11
N LEU A 4 7.26 7.24 10.45
CA LEU A 4 7.45 6.85 11.85
C LEU A 4 8.08 7.99 12.66
N PRO A 5 7.70 8.14 13.94
CA PRO A 5 8.34 9.08 14.84
C PRO A 5 9.78 8.65 15.14
N ASP A 6 10.58 9.61 15.57
CA ASP A 6 11.92 9.32 16.05
C ASP A 6 11.84 8.65 17.45
N PRO A 7 12.78 7.76 17.83
CA PRO A 7 12.70 7.01 19.09
C PRO A 7 12.67 7.90 20.35
N GLU A 8 13.18 9.12 20.25
CA GLU A 8 13.16 10.13 21.32
C GLU A 8 11.75 10.68 21.58
N ASP A 9 10.92 10.78 20.52
CA ASP A 9 9.53 11.28 20.59
C ASP A 9 8.53 10.16 20.96
N PHE A 10 8.85 8.92 20.59
CA PHE A 10 8.00 7.75 20.88
C PHE A 10 8.86 6.52 21.21
N PRO A 11 9.27 6.34 22.48
CA PRO A 11 10.26 5.35 22.90
C PRO A 11 9.66 3.94 23.08
N TYR A 12 8.90 3.48 22.09
CA TYR A 12 8.27 2.16 22.06
C TYR A 12 8.67 1.39 20.80
N THR A 13 8.94 0.10 20.96
CA THR A 13 9.04 -0.81 19.82
C THR A 13 7.66 -1.03 19.22
N ILE A 14 7.52 -0.84 17.91
CA ILE A 14 6.27 -1.03 17.18
C ILE A 14 6.35 -2.33 16.39
N ARG A 15 5.31 -3.18 16.51
CA ARG A 15 5.09 -4.34 15.64
C ARG A 15 3.70 -4.26 15.05
N VAL A 16 3.61 -4.29 13.72
CA VAL A 16 2.34 -4.35 12.98
C VAL A 16 2.24 -5.73 12.33
N ILE A 17 1.06 -6.35 12.42
CA ILE A 17 0.72 -7.59 11.72
C ILE A 17 -0.47 -7.27 10.82
N SER A 18 -0.37 -7.63 9.54
CA SER A 18 -1.45 -7.48 8.57
C SER A 18 -1.88 -8.87 8.13
N ASP A 19 -3.06 -9.29 8.54
CA ASP A 19 -3.65 -10.56 8.15
C ASP A 19 -4.63 -10.33 7.00
N ILE A 20 -4.28 -10.86 5.83
CA ILE A 20 -5.09 -10.70 4.61
C ILE A 20 -6.26 -11.69 4.65
N THR A 21 -7.47 -11.17 4.91
CA THR A 21 -8.69 -12.00 4.96
C THR A 21 -9.28 -12.27 3.58
N GLU A 22 -9.05 -11.38 2.63
CA GLU A 22 -9.44 -11.50 1.22
C GLU A 22 -8.39 -10.85 0.33
N SER A 23 -8.25 -11.33 -0.91
CA SER A 23 -7.30 -10.76 -1.88
C SER A 23 -7.82 -10.92 -3.29
N ASN A 24 -8.14 -9.80 -3.93
CA ASN A 24 -8.40 -9.72 -5.37
C ASN A 24 -7.62 -8.57 -6.02
N GLY A 25 -6.46 -8.22 -5.48
CA GLY A 25 -5.67 -7.07 -5.89
C GLY A 25 -4.93 -6.49 -4.70
N SER A 26 -3.66 -6.12 -4.92
CA SER A 26 -2.78 -5.36 -4.03
C SER A 26 -3.03 -5.42 -2.51
N SER A 27 -3.05 -6.63 -1.93
CA SER A 27 -3.13 -6.82 -0.48
C SER A 27 -1.94 -6.19 0.27
N SER A 28 -0.81 -5.96 -0.41
CA SER A 28 0.32 -5.17 0.09
C SER A 28 -0.02 -3.71 0.31
N GLN A 29 -0.71 -3.05 -0.62
CA GLN A 29 -1.08 -1.63 -0.46
C GLN A 29 -2.23 -1.48 0.53
N ALA A 30 -3.16 -2.45 0.56
CA ALA A 30 -4.15 -2.56 1.62
C ALA A 30 -3.49 -2.66 3.02
N SER A 31 -2.39 -3.41 3.14
CA SER A 31 -1.63 -3.50 4.40
C SER A 31 -1.01 -2.17 4.82
N VAL A 32 -0.56 -1.33 3.88
CA VAL A 32 -0.07 0.02 4.19
C VAL A 32 -1.20 0.89 4.76
N CYS A 33 -2.37 0.89 4.10
CA CYS A 33 -3.55 1.62 4.56
C CYS A 33 -4.02 1.13 5.94
N GLY A 34 -4.12 -0.19 6.13
CA GLY A 34 -4.49 -0.81 7.40
C GLY A 34 -3.48 -0.50 8.52
N ALA A 35 -2.18 -0.56 8.23
CA ALA A 35 -1.13 -0.19 9.18
C ALA A 35 -1.25 1.28 9.60
N THR A 36 -1.49 2.21 8.67
CA THR A 36 -1.69 3.63 8.99
C THR A 36 -2.84 3.81 9.98
N LEU A 37 -4.00 3.20 9.70
CA LEU A 37 -5.16 3.28 10.60
C LEU A 37 -4.87 2.62 11.95
N GLY A 38 -4.20 1.47 11.97
CA GLY A 38 -3.80 0.76 13.18
C GLY A 38 -2.83 1.57 14.06
N LEU A 39 -1.86 2.24 13.45
CA LEU A 39 -0.92 3.13 14.15
C LEU A 39 -1.63 4.33 14.77
N MET A 40 -2.55 4.96 14.02
CA MET A 40 -3.36 6.08 14.53
C MET A 40 -4.26 5.63 15.69
N ALA A 41 -4.89 4.45 15.57
CA ALA A 41 -5.72 3.88 16.63
C ALA A 41 -4.92 3.51 17.89
N ALA A 42 -3.67 3.06 17.71
CA ALA A 42 -2.75 2.78 18.81
C ALA A 42 -2.13 4.05 19.42
N GLY A 43 -2.43 5.24 18.90
CA GLY A 43 -1.91 6.52 19.38
C GLY A 43 -0.45 6.79 19.01
N VAL A 44 0.09 6.10 18.01
CA VAL A 44 1.45 6.35 17.51
C VAL A 44 1.47 7.71 16.79
N PRO A 45 2.37 8.65 17.15
CA PRO A 45 2.41 9.99 16.58
C PRO A 45 3.12 9.98 15.21
N ILE A 46 2.49 9.37 14.20
CA ILE A 46 3.01 9.36 12.83
C ILE A 46 3.00 10.76 12.21
N LYS A 47 4.02 11.09 11.42
CA LYS A 47 4.20 12.44 10.83
C LYS A 47 3.05 12.83 9.89
N ASN A 48 2.51 11.87 9.13
CA ASN A 48 1.34 12.02 8.26
C ASN A 48 0.70 10.64 8.00
N PRO A 49 -0.61 10.56 7.70
CA PRO A 49 -1.23 9.34 7.19
C PRO A 49 -0.63 8.90 5.85
N VAL A 50 -0.53 7.59 5.63
CA VAL A 50 -0.02 7.00 4.38
C VAL A 50 -1.06 6.04 3.80
N ALA A 51 -1.25 6.13 2.49
CA ALA A 51 -2.03 5.19 1.71
C ALA A 51 -1.17 4.65 0.57
N GLY A 52 -1.56 3.52 -0.01
CA GLY A 52 -0.92 2.96 -1.19
C GLY A 52 -1.94 2.52 -2.23
N ILE A 53 -1.52 2.43 -3.48
CA ILE A 53 -2.32 1.93 -4.60
C ILE A 53 -1.46 1.12 -5.59
N SER A 54 -2.06 0.17 -6.29
CA SER A 54 -1.44 -0.51 -7.45
C SER A 54 -1.97 0.07 -8.75
N ILE A 55 -1.06 0.30 -9.70
CA ILE A 55 -1.30 0.83 -11.03
C ILE A 55 -0.82 -0.20 -12.05
N GLY A 56 -1.71 -0.59 -12.95
CA GLY A 56 -1.39 -1.48 -14.06
C GLY A 56 -1.03 -0.74 -15.33
N LEU A 57 -0.40 -1.44 -16.27
CA LEU A 57 -0.20 -1.00 -17.66
C LEU A 57 -0.67 -2.10 -18.61
N VAL A 58 -1.35 -1.69 -19.68
CA VAL A 58 -1.57 -2.51 -20.87
C VAL A 58 -0.97 -1.78 -22.07
N GLN A 59 -0.12 -2.46 -22.83
CA GLN A 59 0.59 -1.93 -23.98
C GLN A 59 0.35 -2.78 -25.24
N GLU A 60 -0.11 -2.13 -26.32
CA GLU A 60 -0.23 -2.74 -27.64
C GLU A 60 0.50 -1.86 -28.68
N GLY A 61 1.68 -2.33 -29.11
CA GLY A 61 2.57 -1.55 -29.96
C GLY A 61 3.01 -0.24 -29.29
N ASP A 62 2.63 0.88 -29.89
CA ASP A 62 2.93 2.23 -29.38
C ASP A 62 1.83 2.80 -28.46
N GLN A 63 0.72 2.07 -28.24
CA GLN A 63 -0.38 2.51 -27.39
C GLN A 63 -0.26 1.94 -25.98
N ASN A 64 -0.42 2.81 -24.98
CA ASN A 64 -0.30 2.48 -23.56
C ASN A 64 -1.52 2.99 -22.80
N ILE A 65 -2.11 2.16 -21.94
CA ILE A 65 -3.21 2.52 -21.03
C ILE A 65 -2.82 2.15 -19.61
N LEU A 66 -2.96 3.12 -18.69
CA LEU A 66 -2.78 2.88 -17.27
C LEU A 66 -4.11 2.49 -16.62
N LEU A 67 -4.08 1.44 -15.81
CA LEU A 67 -5.21 0.97 -15.01
C LEU A 67 -4.97 1.36 -13.55
N THR A 68 -5.98 1.92 -12.88
CA THR A 68 -5.85 2.34 -11.47
C THR A 68 -6.59 1.36 -10.58
N ASP A 69 -5.95 0.95 -9.46
CA ASP A 69 -6.47 -0.02 -8.50
C ASP A 69 -6.76 -1.40 -9.13
N ILE A 70 -5.70 -2.00 -9.69
CA ILE A 70 -5.83 -3.25 -10.46
C ILE A 70 -6.23 -4.45 -9.60
N GLN A 71 -7.07 -5.28 -10.20
CA GLN A 71 -7.44 -6.59 -9.71
C GLN A 71 -6.39 -7.65 -10.06
N GLY A 72 -6.47 -8.83 -9.45
CA GLY A 72 -5.53 -9.93 -9.71
C GLY A 72 -5.51 -10.39 -11.17
N ALA A 73 -6.64 -10.34 -11.87
CA ALA A 73 -6.68 -10.67 -13.30
C ALA A 73 -6.00 -9.59 -14.16
N GLU A 74 -6.18 -8.31 -13.82
CA GLU A 74 -5.60 -7.19 -14.54
C GLU A 74 -4.08 -7.10 -14.36
N ASP A 75 -3.57 -7.55 -13.21
CA ASP A 75 -2.13 -7.79 -12.99
C ASP A 75 -1.63 -8.96 -13.86
N HIS A 76 -2.29 -10.12 -13.80
CA HIS A 76 -1.85 -11.32 -14.52
C HIS A 76 -1.78 -11.15 -16.05
N PHE A 77 -2.73 -10.41 -16.62
CA PHE A 77 -2.80 -10.15 -18.06
C PHE A 77 -2.21 -8.80 -18.47
N GLY A 78 -1.82 -7.96 -17.52
CA GLY A 78 -1.19 -6.67 -17.76
C GLY A 78 0.32 -6.81 -17.99
N ASP A 79 0.92 -5.74 -18.49
CA ASP A 79 2.35 -5.67 -18.78
C ASP A 79 3.18 -5.16 -17.58
N MET A 80 2.52 -4.55 -16.59
CA MET A 80 3.17 -4.00 -15.39
C MET A 80 2.22 -3.95 -14.20
N ASP A 81 2.73 -4.26 -13.01
CA ASP A 81 2.18 -3.89 -11.69
C ASP A 81 3.13 -2.90 -11.01
N PHE A 82 2.70 -1.64 -10.90
CA PHE A 82 3.44 -0.57 -10.25
C PHE A 82 2.76 -0.17 -8.94
N LYS A 83 3.50 -0.19 -7.84
CA LYS A 83 2.99 0.11 -6.50
C LYS A 83 3.57 1.41 -5.97
N VAL A 84 2.72 2.30 -5.48
CA VAL A 84 3.10 3.60 -4.90
C VAL A 84 2.36 3.87 -3.61
#